data_AF-A0A3P5YEM9-F1
#
_entry.id   AF-A0A3P5YEM9-F1
#
_cell.length_a   1.000
_cell.length_b   1.000
_cell.length_c   1.000
_cell.angle_alpha   90.00
_cell.angle_beta   90.00
_cell.angle_gamma   90.00
#
_symmetry.space_group_name_H-M   'P 1'
#
loop_
_entity.id
_entity.type
_entity.pdbx_description
1 polymer ?
#
loop_
_entity_poly.entity_id
_entity_poly.type
_entity_poly.pdbx_seq_one_letter_code
_entity_poly.pdbx_strand_id
1 'polypeptide(L)'
;MKHKLSHEIDNYPESDDAGTLRVTAKIFGQDDNSTFTTLSLAKDFLDDENEECKSKEDLNYFLLEAGITEDVIYNAILELIVYVDEVTCPESIEYSPGCAFESSVGSCS
;
A
#
# COMPACT_ATOMS: atom_id res chain seq x y z
N MET A 1 -20.80 -23.79 -6.41
CA MET A 1 -20.58 -22.77 -7.46
C MET A 1 -19.22 -22.15 -7.20
N LYS A 2 -18.32 -22.03 -8.18
CA LYS A 2 -17.13 -21.19 -8.02
C LYS A 2 -17.60 -19.76 -8.18
N HIS A 3 -17.73 -19.03 -7.08
CA HIS A 3 -18.00 -17.60 -7.14
C HIS A 3 -16.79 -16.96 -7.84
N LYS A 4 -17.06 -16.23 -8.92
CA LYS A 4 -16.02 -15.56 -9.69
C LYS A 4 -15.66 -14.32 -8.89
N LEU A 5 -14.67 -14.45 -8.00
CA LEU A 5 -14.15 -13.34 -7.21
C LEU A 5 -13.46 -12.36 -8.15
N SER A 6 -13.85 -11.10 -8.06
CA SER A 6 -13.18 -9.98 -8.74
C SER A 6 -12.67 -9.02 -7.68
N HIS A 7 -11.44 -8.56 -7.80
CA HIS A 7 -10.81 -7.64 -6.86
C HIS A 7 -10.43 -6.35 -7.57
N GLU A 8 -10.48 -5.24 -6.84
CA GLU A 8 -9.97 -3.94 -7.25
C GLU A 8 -9.10 -3.44 -6.11
N ILE A 9 -7.84 -3.18 -6.42
CA ILE A 9 -6.90 -2.53 -5.50
C ILE A 9 -6.69 -1.14 -6.08
N ASP A 10 -6.89 -0.11 -5.26
CA ASP A 10 -6.57 1.25 -5.67
C ASP A 10 -5.05 1.41 -5.66
N ASN A 11 -4.46 1.35 -6.86
CA ASN A 11 -3.04 1.55 -7.06
C ASN A 11 -2.62 3.03 -7.01
N TYR A 12 -3.58 3.95 -6.84
CA TYR A 12 -3.35 5.39 -6.76
C TYR A 12 -3.80 5.95 -5.40
N PRO A 13 -3.17 5.53 -4.28
CA PRO A 13 -3.52 6.02 -2.96
C PRO A 13 -3.55 7.54 -2.92
N GLU A 14 -4.59 8.08 -2.30
CA GLU A 14 -4.70 9.50 -2.01
C GLU A 14 -3.57 9.89 -1.04
N SER A 15 -2.68 10.79 -1.47
CA SER A 15 -1.69 11.42 -0.61
C SER A 15 -2.36 12.60 0.10
N ASP A 16 -2.41 12.59 1.43
CA ASP A 16 -2.77 13.79 2.19
C ASP A 16 -1.59 14.78 2.23
N ASP A 17 -1.89 16.07 2.50
CA ASP A 17 -0.89 17.16 2.66
C ASP A 17 0.21 16.85 3.72
N ALA A 18 0.05 15.79 4.52
CA ALA A 18 0.97 15.36 5.57
C ALA A 18 1.95 14.23 5.16
N GLY A 19 1.94 13.75 3.91
CA GLY A 19 2.79 12.62 3.48
C GLY A 19 2.30 11.25 3.95
N THR A 20 1.04 11.19 4.37
CA THR A 20 0.32 9.95 4.69
C THR A 20 -0.35 9.41 3.43
N LEU A 21 -0.23 8.11 3.21
CA LEU A 21 -0.89 7.35 2.16
C LEU A 21 -2.15 6.70 2.70
N ARG A 22 -3.22 6.78 1.93
CA ARG A 22 -4.44 6.02 2.17
C ARG A 22 -4.56 4.90 1.14
N VAL A 23 -4.33 3.66 1.56
CA VAL A 23 -4.48 2.48 0.69
C VAL A 23 -5.84 1.85 0.93
N THR A 24 -6.61 1.66 -0.15
CA THR A 24 -7.92 1.01 -0.12
C THR A 24 -7.93 -0.20 -1.06
N ALA A 25 -8.28 -1.38 -0.54
CA ALA A 25 -8.46 -2.59 -1.33
C ALA A 25 -9.87 -3.13 -1.16
N LYS A 26 -10.51 -3.52 -2.27
CA LYS A 26 -11.90 -3.96 -2.28
C LYS A 26 -12.07 -5.28 -3.03
N ILE A 27 -12.71 -6.23 -2.36
CA ILE A 27 -13.03 -7.55 -2.90
C ILE A 27 -14.51 -7.62 -3.19
N PHE A 28 -14.86 -8.03 -4.42
CA PHE A 28 -16.23 -8.21 -4.86
C PHE A 28 -16.55 -9.69 -5.08
N GLY A 29 -17.75 -10.10 -4.67
CA GLY A 29 -18.31 -11.42 -5.02
C GLY A 29 -18.15 -12.53 -3.98
N GLN A 30 -17.58 -12.25 -2.81
CA GLN A 30 -17.86 -13.02 -1.59
C GLN A 30 -19.21 -12.54 -1.03
N ASP A 31 -19.91 -13.35 -0.22
CA ASP A 31 -21.29 -13.08 0.24
C ASP A 31 -21.49 -11.70 0.90
N ASP A 32 -20.41 -10.99 1.25
CA ASP A 32 -20.35 -9.54 1.48
C ASP A 32 -19.11 -8.93 0.78
N ASN A 33 -19.23 -7.70 0.26
CA ASN A 33 -18.08 -6.97 -0.30
C ASN A 33 -17.11 -6.62 0.84
N SER A 34 -15.90 -7.16 0.83
CA SER A 34 -14.87 -6.86 1.82
C SER A 34 -14.07 -5.64 1.41
N THR A 35 -13.86 -4.70 2.32
CA THR A 35 -13.04 -3.50 2.10
C THR A 35 -11.97 -3.42 3.17
N PHE A 36 -10.72 -3.27 2.75
CA PHE A 36 -9.59 -2.93 3.59
C PHE A 36 -9.23 -1.47 3.35
N THR A 37 -8.97 -0.73 4.42
CA THR A 37 -8.45 0.63 4.36
C THR A 37 -7.41 0.79 5.44
N THR A 38 -6.23 1.27 5.05
CA THR A 38 -5.16 1.61 5.99
C THR A 38 -4.61 3.00 5.69
N LEU A 39 -4.08 3.63 6.72
CA LEU A 39 -3.37 4.89 6.66
C LEU A 39 -1.95 4.63 7.15
N SER A 40 -0.95 4.98 6.35
CA SER A 40 0.46 4.85 6.75
C SER A 40 1.30 5.96 6.13
N LEU A 41 2.40 6.33 6.78
CA LEU A 41 3.36 7.21 6.14
C LEU A 41 4.02 6.45 4.98
N ALA A 42 4.32 7.16 3.90
CA ALA A 42 4.95 6.52 2.73
C ALA A 42 6.26 5.81 3.08
N LYS A 43 7.07 6.43 3.93
CA LYS A 43 8.29 5.81 4.45
C LYS A 43 8.02 4.47 5.15
N ASP A 44 6.97 4.38 5.95
CA ASP A 44 6.65 3.20 6.74
C ASP A 44 6.02 2.10 5.86
N PHE A 45 5.36 2.48 4.76
CA PHE A 45 4.83 1.54 3.78
C PHE A 45 5.95 0.92 2.90
N LEU A 46 6.93 1.74 2.52
CA LEU A 46 8.07 1.32 1.71
C LEU A 46 9.15 0.58 2.51
N ASP A 47 9.31 0.88 3.80
CA ASP A 47 10.33 0.27 4.65
C ASP A 47 9.99 -1.18 5.05
N ASP A 48 10.70 -2.14 4.45
CA ASP A 48 10.58 -3.56 4.76
C ASP A 48 11.22 -3.96 6.10
N GLU A 49 12.09 -3.11 6.68
CA GLU A 49 12.74 -3.35 7.98
C GLU A 49 11.92 -2.79 9.15
N ASN A 50 10.90 -1.98 8.88
CA ASN A 50 10.04 -1.40 9.90
C ASN A 50 9.02 -2.42 10.44
N GLU A 51 9.35 -3.06 11.56
CA GLU A 51 8.44 -4.00 12.23
C GLU A 51 7.27 -3.29 12.96
N GLU A 52 7.32 -1.97 13.18
CA GLU A 52 6.30 -1.24 13.95
C GLU A 52 5.03 -0.96 13.14
N CYS A 53 5.15 -0.56 11.87
CA CYS A 53 3.99 -0.23 11.04
C CYS A 53 3.85 -1.19 9.84
N LYS A 54 3.09 -2.28 10.06
CA LYS A 54 2.94 -3.41 9.12
C LYS A 54 1.81 -3.26 8.09
N SER A 55 1.50 -2.03 7.68
CA SER A 55 0.38 -1.72 6.78
C SER A 55 0.40 -2.50 5.45
N LYS A 56 1.59 -2.76 4.91
CA LYS A 56 1.81 -3.60 3.72
C LYS A 56 1.60 -5.09 3.99
N GLU A 57 2.04 -5.58 5.14
CA GLU A 57 1.84 -6.98 5.56
C GLU A 57 0.34 -7.25 5.80
N ASP A 58 -0.36 -6.31 6.43
CA ASP A 58 -1.81 -6.39 6.68
C ASP A 58 -2.61 -6.43 5.37
N LEU A 59 -2.23 -5.61 4.38
CA LEU A 59 -2.81 -5.66 3.04
C LEU A 59 -2.57 -7.04 2.39
N ASN A 60 -1.36 -7.58 2.51
CA ASN A 60 -1.03 -8.90 1.96
C ASN A 60 -1.89 -10.02 2.58
N TYR A 61 -2.03 -10.03 3.92
CA TYR A 61 -2.90 -11.00 4.60
C TYR A 61 -4.36 -10.85 4.19
N PHE A 62 -4.87 -9.63 4.10
CA PHE A 62 -6.26 -9.39 3.67
C PHE A 62 -6.54 -9.97 2.27
N LEU A 63 -5.61 -9.79 1.33
CA LEU A 63 -5.76 -10.32 -0.03
C LEU A 63 -5.63 -11.86 -0.08
N LEU A 64 -4.75 -12.44 0.75
CA LEU A 64 -4.62 -13.90 0.90
C LEU A 64 -5.88 -14.53 1.50
N GLU A 65 -6.46 -13.92 2.53
CA GLU A 65 -7.72 -14.39 3.15
C GLU A 65 -8.91 -14.31 2.19
N ALA A 66 -8.89 -13.34 1.27
CA ALA A 66 -9.84 -13.24 0.17
C ALA A 66 -9.66 -14.31 -0.91
N GLY A 67 -8.62 -15.15 -0.82
CA GLY A 67 -8.35 -16.23 -1.76
C GLY A 67 -7.75 -15.76 -3.10
N ILE A 68 -7.15 -14.58 -3.13
CA ILE A 68 -6.36 -14.11 -4.28
C ILE A 68 -5.04 -14.88 -4.30
N THR A 69 -4.56 -15.21 -5.50
CA THR A 69 -3.33 -15.95 -5.66
C THR A 69 -2.10 -15.08 -5.40
N GLU A 70 -1.06 -15.66 -4.80
CA GLU A 70 0.17 -14.96 -4.40
C GLU A 70 0.82 -14.18 -5.56
N ASP A 71 0.76 -14.69 -6.79
CA ASP A 71 1.30 -14.03 -7.98
C ASP A 71 0.56 -12.72 -8.32
N VAL A 72 -0.76 -12.71 -8.15
CA VAL A 72 -1.58 -11.52 -8.38
C VAL A 72 -1.37 -10.50 -7.27
N ILE A 73 -1.29 -10.97 -6.02
CA ILE A 73 -1.02 -10.11 -4.86
C ILE A 73 0.36 -9.46 -5.00
N TYR A 74 1.38 -10.24 -5.33
CA TYR A 74 2.74 -9.76 -5.52
C TYR A 74 2.82 -8.66 -6.58
N ASN A 75 2.18 -8.88 -7.74
CA ASN A 75 2.16 -7.88 -8.81
C ASN A 75 1.44 -6.58 -8.38
N ALA A 76 0.29 -6.69 -7.71
CA ALA A 76 -0.45 -5.51 -7.26
C ALA A 76 0.30 -4.72 -6.18
N ILE A 77 0.91 -5.41 -5.21
CA ILE A 77 1.73 -4.77 -4.17
C ILE A 77 2.96 -4.09 -4.79
N LEU A 78 3.61 -4.71 -5.77
CA LEU A 78 4.72 -4.09 -6.49
C LEU A 78 4.31 -2.82 -7.24
N GLU A 79 3.20 -2.85 -7.98
CA GLU A 79 2.67 -1.67 -8.67
C GLU A 79 2.37 -0.53 -7.67
N LEU A 80 1.78 -0.87 -6.52
CA LEU A 80 1.50 0.08 -5.45
C LEU A 80 2.78 0.67 -4.84
N ILE A 81 3.82 -0.14 -4.60
CA ILE A 81 5.13 0.32 -4.12
C ILE A 81 5.75 1.32 -5.11
N VAL A 82 5.76 0.98 -6.40
CA VAL A 82 6.32 1.86 -7.44
C VAL A 82 5.57 3.19 -7.48
N TYR A 83 4.24 3.17 -7.45
CA TYR A 83 3.47 4.41 -7.41
C TYR A 83 3.79 5.25 -6.16
N VAL A 84 3.83 4.62 -4.99
CA VAL A 84 4.13 5.30 -3.73
C VAL A 84 5.52 5.96 -3.77
N ASP A 85 6.53 5.25 -4.29
CA ASP A 85 7.88 5.80 -4.49
C ASP A 85 7.86 7.01 -5.44
N GLU A 86 7.18 6.89 -6.59
CA GLU A 86 7.06 7.96 -7.59
C GLU A 86 6.38 9.22 -7.03
N VAL A 87 5.31 9.09 -6.25
CA VAL A 87 4.58 10.26 -5.73
C VAL A 87 5.22 10.89 -4.50
N THR A 88 6.06 10.14 -3.78
CA THR A 88 6.71 10.64 -2.55
C THR A 88 8.12 11.17 -2.81
N CYS A 89 8.82 10.65 -3.81
CA CYS A 89 10.04 11.22 -4.36
C CYS A 89 9.89 11.43 -5.87
N PRO A 90 9.04 12.39 -6.32
CA PRO A 90 8.97 12.74 -7.72
C PRO A 90 10.36 13.20 -8.14
N GLU A 91 10.96 12.55 -9.14
CA GLU A 91 12.29 12.89 -9.64
C GLU A 91 12.38 14.39 -9.91
N SER A 92 12.92 15.14 -8.95
CA SER A 92 13.37 16.49 -9.21
C SER A 92 14.49 16.34 -10.23
N ILE A 93 14.34 17.01 -11.37
CA ILE A 93 15.30 17.07 -12.47
C ILE A 93 16.68 17.64 -12.01
N GLU A 94 16.82 17.98 -10.73
CA GLU A 94 18.07 18.22 -10.05
C GLU A 94 18.19 17.27 -8.85
N TYR A 95 19.28 16.52 -8.77
CA TYR A 95 19.64 15.66 -7.66
C TYR A 95 19.58 16.46 -6.34
N SER A 96 18.50 16.29 -5.57
CA SER A 96 18.34 16.90 -4.26
C SER A 96 18.64 15.86 -3.18
N PRO A 97 19.66 16.06 -2.32
CA PRO A 97 19.96 15.13 -1.22
C PRO A 97 18.85 15.02 -0.16
N GLY A 98 17.75 15.77 -0.32
CA GLY A 98 16.63 15.83 0.62
C GLY A 98 15.64 14.66 0.58
N CYS A 99 15.70 13.77 -0.43
CA CYS A 99 15.06 12.44 -0.34
C CYS A 99 15.92 11.43 0.47
N ALA A 100 16.93 11.91 1.21
CA ALA A 100 17.52 11.15 2.30
C ALA A 100 16.51 11.15 3.46
N PHE A 101 15.74 10.06 3.55
CA PHE A 101 14.85 9.70 4.66
C PHE A 101 15.37 10.26 5.99
N GLU A 102 14.82 11.39 6.44
CA GLU A 102 15.02 11.81 7.82
C GLU A 102 14.17 10.91 8.70
N SER A 103 14.86 10.08 9.48
CA SER A 103 14.33 9.23 10.53
C SER A 103 13.64 10.05 11.61
N SER A 104 12.44 10.53 11.29
CA SER A 104 11.49 11.01 12.30
C SER A 104 10.79 9.77 12.86
N VAL A 105 11.01 9.48 14.14
CA VAL A 105 10.35 8.41 14.89
C VAL A 105 8.83 8.57 14.73
N GLY A 106 8.21 7.72 13.93
CA GLY A 106 6.79 7.79 13.57
C GLY A 106 5.96 6.92 14.51
N SER A 107 5.08 7.53 15.31
CA SER A 107 3.95 6.78 15.84
C SER A 107 3.06 6.38 14.66
N CYS A 108 2.74 5.09 14.55
CA CYS A 108 1.72 4.64 13.60
C CYS A 108 0.43 5.44 13.88
N SER A 109 -0.09 6.11 12.86
CA SER A 109 -1.26 7.02 12.95
C SER A 109 -2.58 6.26 12.86
#